data_AF-A0A523PLF6-F1
#
_entry.id   AF-A0A523PLF6-F1
#
_cell.length_a   1.000
_cell.length_b   1.000
_cell.length_c   1.000
_cell.angle_alpha   90.00
_cell.angle_beta   90.00
_cell.angle_gamma   90.00
#
_symmetry.space_group_name_H-M   'P 1'
#
loop_
_entity.id
_entity.type
_entity.pdbx_description
1 polymer ?
#
loop_
_entity_poly.entity_id
_entity_poly.type
_entity_poly.pdbx_seq_one_letter_code
_entity_poly.pdbx_strand_id
1 'polypeptide(L)' 'MKKRTLTNLYNAQPTWLDNAHRQLDKAVGAAYGWSADLSDDEVLARLLEFNLSRSSRLVLFGVISW' A
#
# COMPACT_ATOMS: atom_id res chain seq x y z
N MET A 1 -29.41 -10.37 -13.96
CA MET A 1 -27.94 -10.33 -14.15
C MET A 1 -27.36 -9.32 -13.17
N LYS A 2 -26.48 -9.72 -12.23
CA LYS A 2 -26.01 -8.82 -11.16
C LYS A 2 -25.01 -7.80 -11.75
N LYS A 3 -25.43 -6.54 -11.91
CA LYS A 3 -24.66 -5.41 -12.47
C LYS A 3 -23.41 -4.98 -11.67
N ARG A 4 -23.03 -5.70 -10.62
CA ARG A 4 -21.98 -5.31 -9.66
C ARG A 4 -20.82 -6.30 -9.71
N THR A 5 -20.10 -6.34 -10.83
CA THR A 5 -18.77 -6.95 -10.87
C THR A 5 -17.75 -5.91 -10.38
N LEU A 6 -16.72 -6.35 -9.66
CA LEU A 6 -15.67 -5.46 -9.13
C LEU A 6 -15.04 -4.64 -10.26
N THR A 7 -14.78 -5.28 -11.40
CA THR A 7 -14.28 -4.63 -12.62
C THR A 7 -15.15 -3.47 -13.08
N ASN A 8 -16.48 -3.64 -13.12
CA ASN A 8 -17.38 -2.55 -13.54
C ASN A 8 -17.38 -1.40 -12.53
N LEU A 9 -17.27 -1.71 -11.23
CA LEU A 9 -17.21 -0.69 -10.18
C LEU A 9 -15.93 0.14 -10.26
N TYR A 10 -14.78 -0.50 -10.47
CA TYR A 10 -13.50 0.19 -10.62
C TYR A 10 -13.43 0.99 -11.93
N ASN A 11 -13.99 0.47 -13.04
CA ASN A 11 -14.06 1.20 -14.30
C ASN A 11 -14.94 2.45 -14.21
N ALA A 12 -16.03 2.39 -13.44
CA ALA A 12 -16.92 3.54 -13.24
C ALA A 12 -16.33 4.59 -12.28
N GLN A 13 -15.35 4.19 -11.47
CA GLN A 13 -14.64 5.03 -10.48
C GLN A 13 -15.53 6.08 -9.79
N PRO A 14 -16.64 5.67 -9.14
CA PRO A 14 -17.55 6.63 -8.53
C PRO A 14 -16.86 7.39 -7.39
N THR A 15 -17.26 8.64 -7.17
CA THR A 15 -16.64 9.55 -6.18
C THR A 15 -16.54 8.95 -4.76
N TRP A 16 -17.53 8.15 -4.35
CA TRP A 16 -17.49 7.51 -3.03
C TRP A 16 -16.34 6.49 -2.89
N LEU A 17 -15.98 5.79 -3.97
CA LEU A 17 -14.91 4.80 -3.99
C LEU A 17 -13.55 5.50 -3.90
N ASP A 18 -13.38 6.56 -4.68
CA ASP A 18 -12.20 7.41 -4.66
C ASP A 18 -11.99 8.06 -3.27
N ASN A 19 -13.07 8.54 -2.64
CA ASN A 19 -13.03 9.04 -1.27
C ASN A 19 -12.70 7.95 -0.23
N ALA A 20 -13.13 6.69 -0.47
CA ALA A 20 -12.81 5.58 0.40
C ALA A 20 -11.32 5.22 0.31
N HIS A 21 -10.75 5.18 -0.90
CA HIS A 21 -9.31 4.97 -1.09
C HIS A 21 -8.49 6.09 -0.45
N ARG A 22 -8.84 7.37 -0.66
CA ARG A 22 -8.13 8.48 -0.01
C ARG A 22 -8.14 8.42 1.52
N GLN A 23 -9.21 7.93 2.13
CA GLN A 23 -9.26 7.74 3.57
C GLN A 23 -8.36 6.59 4.02
N LEU A 24 -8.32 5.50 3.25
CA LEU A 24 -7.44 4.37 3.50
C LEU A 24 -5.96 4.79 3.38
N ASP A 25 -5.59 5.51 2.31
CA ASP A 25 -4.21 5.96 2.08
C ASP A 25 -3.72 6.88 3.21
N LYS A 26 -4.60 7.77 3.71
CA LYS A 26 -4.30 8.60 4.87
C LYS A 26 -4.07 7.78 6.14
N ALA A 27 -4.90 6.78 6.40
CA ALA A 27 -4.77 5.92 7.57
C ALA A 27 -3.50 5.07 7.52
N VAL A 28 -3.18 4.51 6.34
CA VAL A 28 -1.96 3.73 6.11
C VAL A 28 -0.73 4.63 6.20
N GLY A 29 -0.75 5.79 5.54
CA GLY A 29 0.33 6.79 5.64
C GLY A 29 0.62 7.16 7.09
N ALA A 30 -0.41 7.48 7.88
CA ALA A 30 -0.25 7.79 9.30
C ALA A 30 0.37 6.62 10.10
N ALA A 31 -0.01 5.37 9.82
CA ALA A 31 0.56 4.20 10.48
C ALA A 31 2.05 3.99 10.18
N TYR A 32 2.49 4.34 8.97
CA TYR A 32 3.90 4.31 8.56
C TYR A 32 4.66 5.61 8.89
N GLY A 33 4.00 6.64 9.43
CA GLY A 33 4.58 7.97 9.64
C GLY A 33 4.86 8.73 8.34
N TRP A 34 4.14 8.41 7.27
CA TRP A 34 4.30 8.97 5.93
C TRP A 34 3.16 9.93 5.58
N SER A 35 3.46 10.89 4.70
CA SER A 35 2.41 11.73 4.10
C SER A 35 1.50 10.88 3.21
N ALA A 36 0.22 11.24 3.14
CA ALA A 36 -0.74 10.62 2.25
C ALA A 36 -0.61 11.10 0.79
N ASP A 37 0.17 12.16 0.56
CA ASP A 37 0.35 12.79 -0.75
C ASP A 37 1.61 12.27 -1.49
N LEU A 38 2.16 11.13 -1.05
CA LEU A 38 3.29 10.50 -1.72
C LEU A 38 2.86 9.93 -3.08
N SER A 39 3.72 10.08 -4.07
CA SER A 39 3.58 9.35 -5.32
C SER A 39 3.80 7.86 -5.13
N ASP A 40 3.21 7.04 -6.00
CA ASP A 40 3.39 5.58 -5.97
C ASP A 40 4.87 5.18 -5.98
N ASP A 41 5.70 5.88 -6.78
CA ASP A 41 7.14 5.63 -6.85
C ASP A 41 7.85 5.91 -5.52
N GLU A 42 7.47 6.97 -4.80
CA GLU A 42 8.03 7.26 -3.47
C GLU A 42 7.60 6.21 -2.44
N VAL A 43 6.35 5.75 -2.49
CA VAL A 43 5.85 4.67 -1.64
C VAL A 43 6.64 3.39 -1.91
N LEU A 44 6.83 3.03 -3.18
CA LEU A 44 7.58 1.84 -3.58
C LEU A 44 9.05 1.92 -3.14
N ALA A 45 9.71 3.07 -3.33
CA ALA A 45 11.11 3.25 -2.94
C ALA A 45 11.29 3.07 -1.42
N ARG A 46 10.42 3.68 -0.61
CA ARG A 46 10.49 3.56 0.86
C ARG A 46 10.17 2.14 1.35
N LEU A 47 9.20 1.47 0.73
CA LEU A 47 8.89 0.07 1.05
C LEU A 47 10.05 -0.86 0.68
N LEU A 48 10.71 -0.61 -0.44
CA LEU A 48 11.90 -1.36 -0.86
C LEU A 48 13.03 -1.18 0.16
N GLU A 49 13.33 0.05 0.57
CA GLU A 49 14.35 0.34 1.59
C GLU A 49 14.05 -0.36 2.93
N PHE A 50 12.79 -0.30 3.39
CA PHE A 50 12.38 -1.02 4.60
C PHE A 50 12.50 -2.53 4.46
N ASN A 51 12.11 -3.09 3.32
CA ASN A 51 12.23 -4.53 3.07
C ASN A 51 13.70 -4.97 3.01
N LEU A 52 14.57 -4.23 2.34
CA LEU A 52 16.01 -4.50 2.30
C LEU A 52 16.62 -4.43 3.71
N SER A 53 16.26 -3.41 4.50
CA SER A 53 16.73 -3.27 5.89
C SER A 53 16.27 -4.42 6.78
N ARG A 54 15.03 -4.88 6.63
CA ARG A 54 14.50 -6.05 7.35
C ARG A 54 15.16 -7.35 6.92
N SER A 55 15.37 -7.55 5.61
CA SER A 55 16.04 -8.74 5.08
C SER A 55 17.49 -8.82 5.55
N SER A 56 18.24 -7.72 5.50
CA SER A 56 19.60 -7.66 6.05
C SER A 56 19.63 -7.92 7.56
N ARG A 57 18.62 -7.45 8.30
CA ARG A 57 18.45 -7.75 9.73
C ARG A 57 18.13 -9.22 9.98
N LEU A 58 17.25 -9.84 9.19
CA LEU A 58 16.94 -11.27 9.27
C LEU A 58 18.15 -12.15 8.95
N VAL A 59 18.99 -11.75 7.99
CA VAL A 59 20.26 -12.43 7.69
C VAL A 59 21.25 -12.33 8.86
N LEU A 60 21.30 -11.18 9.55
CA LEU A 60 22.13 -11.01 10.76
C LEU A 60 21.61 -11.76 11.98
N PHE A 61 20.30 -12.03 12.08
CA PHE A 61 19.68 -12.78 13.18
C PHE A 61 19.50 -14.28 12.91
N GLY A 62 20.03 -14.82 11.80
CA GLY A 62 20.13 -16.27 11.59
C GLY A 62 18.79 -17.01 11.50
N VAL A 63 17.69 -16.34 11.15
CA VAL A 63 16.36 -16.96 11.01
C VAL A 63 15.86 -16.82 9.59
N ILE A 64 16.52 -17.46 8.63
CA ILE A 64 15.87 -17.92 7.39
C ILE A 64 16.50 -19.27 7.00
N SER A 65 16.05 -20.34 7.67
CA SER A 65 15.87 -21.63 7.00
C SER A 65 14.39 -21.69 6.64
N TRP A 66 14.09 -21.64 5.34
CA TRP A 66 12.84 -22.15 4.79
C TRP A 66 13.09 -23.58 4.31
#